data_AF-A0AAV5UT20-F1
#
_entry.id   AF-A0AAV5UT20-F1
#
_cell.length_a   1.000
_cell.length_b   1.000
_cell.length_c   1.000
_cell.angle_alpha   90.00
_cell.angle_beta   90.00
_cell.angle_gamma   90.00
#
_symmetry.space_group_name_H-M   'P 1'
#
loop_
_entity.id
_entity.type
_entity.pdbx_description
1 polymer ?
#
loop_
_entity_poly.entity_id
_entity_poly.type
_entity_poly.pdbx_seq_one_letter_code
_entity_poly.pdbx_strand_id
1 'polypeptide(L)'
;DKQTQIDQVIHGIPPPLQPAIDREWHAEVTREERHILMGRLVRAMFAYPVFVHETDYRIRQLTDYSRDKEKEFFDRADGRCEYIHLMSEKIYRITMKVEERKRGIVKPEREEDDLDWHAVVQEIYNDVIETE
;
A
#
# COMPACT_ATOMS: atom_id res chain seq x y z
N ASP A 1 -11.80 8.17 15.64
CA ASP A 1 -11.70 9.08 14.47
C ASP A 1 -10.95 8.37 13.34
N LYS A 2 -10.96 8.92 12.11
CA LYS A 2 -10.33 8.33 10.90
C LYS A 2 -8.87 7.96 11.12
N GLN A 3 -8.13 8.85 11.76
CA GLN A 3 -6.70 8.74 11.90
C GLN A 3 -6.37 7.58 12.83
N THR A 4 -7.10 7.48 13.95
CA THR A 4 -6.98 6.35 14.89
C THR A 4 -7.23 5.00 14.24
N GLN A 5 -8.22 4.86 13.34
CA GLN A 5 -8.48 3.57 12.68
C GLN A 5 -7.35 3.17 11.71
N ILE A 6 -6.82 4.14 10.95
CA ILE A 6 -5.67 3.88 10.07
C ILE A 6 -4.44 3.49 10.89
N ASP A 7 -4.21 4.15 12.02
CA ASP A 7 -3.08 3.85 12.89
C ASP A 7 -3.21 2.46 13.55
N GLN A 8 -4.43 2.03 13.87
CA GLN A 8 -4.72 0.66 14.31
C GLN A 8 -4.41 -0.38 13.23
N VAL A 9 -4.83 -0.13 11.98
CA VAL A 9 -4.51 -1.02 10.85
C VAL A 9 -3.00 -1.09 10.64
N ILE A 10 -2.30 0.05 10.65
CA ILE A 10 -0.84 0.11 10.47
C ILE A 10 -0.12 -0.67 11.57
N HIS A 11 -0.53 -0.48 12.83
CA HIS A 11 0.03 -1.23 13.95
C HIS A 11 -0.26 -2.75 13.84
N GLY A 12 -1.37 -3.13 13.21
CA GLY A 12 -1.74 -4.52 12.95
C GLY A 12 -1.03 -5.17 11.75
N ILE A 13 -0.24 -4.42 10.96
CA ILE A 13 0.46 -4.97 9.80
C ILE A 13 1.47 -6.03 10.27
N PRO A 14 1.43 -7.27 9.73
CA PRO A 14 2.43 -8.28 10.05
C PRO A 14 3.86 -7.83 9.72
N PRO A 15 4.88 -8.36 10.40
CA PRO A 15 6.28 -7.99 10.11
C PRO A 15 6.65 -8.16 8.63
N PRO A 16 7.59 -7.34 8.10
CA PRO A 16 8.09 -7.46 6.73
C PRO A 16 8.53 -8.88 6.42
N LEU A 17 8.33 -9.32 5.18
CA LEU A 17 8.78 -10.63 4.74
C LEU A 17 10.30 -10.68 4.68
N GLN A 18 10.86 -11.84 5.01
CA GLN A 18 12.30 -12.09 4.87
C GLN A 18 12.66 -12.04 3.37
N PRO A 19 13.80 -11.42 3.01
CA PRO A 19 14.26 -11.42 1.63
C PRO A 19 14.47 -12.85 1.13
N ALA A 20 14.30 -13.07 -0.17
CA ALA A 20 14.61 -14.37 -0.78
C ALA A 20 16.12 -14.62 -0.86
N ILE A 21 16.89 -13.54 -1.00
CA ILE A 21 18.34 -13.53 -1.11
C ILE A 21 18.86 -12.45 -0.19
N ASP A 22 19.73 -12.80 0.75
CA ASP A 22 20.38 -11.81 1.61
C ASP A 22 21.42 -11.00 0.81
N ARG A 23 21.27 -9.67 0.79
CA ARG A 23 22.20 -8.73 0.17
C ARG A 23 22.89 -7.89 1.26
N GLU A 24 24.12 -7.45 1.02
CA GLU A 24 24.90 -6.68 2.01
C GLU A 24 24.15 -5.43 2.50
N TRP A 25 23.53 -4.68 1.58
CA TRP A 25 22.78 -3.47 1.91
C TRP A 25 21.53 -3.74 2.76
N HIS A 26 21.01 -4.98 2.82
CA HIS A 26 19.84 -5.31 3.64
C HIS A 26 20.07 -5.04 5.12
N ALA A 27 21.33 -5.17 5.59
CA ALA A 27 21.70 -4.84 6.97
C ALA A 27 21.63 -3.34 7.27
N GLU A 28 21.68 -2.49 6.24
CA GLU A 28 21.57 -1.04 6.38
C GLU A 28 20.12 -0.58 6.62
N VAL A 29 19.13 -1.43 6.37
CA VAL A 29 17.71 -1.10 6.51
C VAL A 29 17.09 -1.93 7.63
N THR A 30 16.66 -1.24 8.68
CA THR A 30 16.05 -1.89 9.83
C THR A 30 14.64 -2.41 9.52
N ARG A 31 14.19 -3.41 10.28
CA ARG A 31 12.82 -3.91 10.19
C ARG A 31 11.77 -2.81 10.41
N GLU A 32 12.06 -1.85 11.29
CA GLU A 32 11.18 -0.72 11.58
C GLU A 32 11.07 0.21 10.36
N GLU A 33 12.18 0.54 9.69
CA GLU A 33 12.15 1.34 8.46
C GLU A 33 11.32 0.65 7.36
N ARG A 34 11.43 -0.67 7.23
CA ARG A 34 10.61 -1.47 6.31
C ARG A 34 9.13 -1.40 6.68
N HIS A 35 8.80 -1.58 7.96
CA HIS A 35 7.42 -1.51 8.46
C HIS A 35 6.79 -0.12 8.27
N ILE A 36 7.55 0.96 8.52
CA ILE A 36 7.10 2.34 8.28
C ILE A 36 6.73 2.54 6.80
N LEU A 37 7.51 1.99 5.87
CA LEU A 37 7.24 2.10 4.43
C LEU A 37 5.97 1.32 4.02
N MET A 38 5.75 0.13 4.57
CA MET A 38 4.48 -0.61 4.41
C MET A 38 3.29 0.22 4.94
N GLY A 39 3.41 0.81 6.13
CA GLY A 39 2.37 1.66 6.71
C GLY A 39 2.07 2.90 5.86
N ARG A 40 3.07 3.48 5.18
CA ARG A 40 2.87 4.58 4.23
C ARG A 40 2.13 4.14 2.97
N LEU A 41 2.40 2.93 2.45
CA LEU A 41 1.61 2.36 1.34
C LEU A 41 0.15 2.20 1.75
N VAL A 42 -0.10 1.60 2.92
CA VAL A 42 -1.45 1.43 3.48
C VAL A 42 -2.13 2.79 3.60
N ARG A 43 -1.50 3.77 4.23
CA ARG A 43 -2.05 5.13 4.36
C ARG A 43 -2.38 5.79 3.01
N ALA A 44 -1.53 5.62 2.00
CA ALA A 44 -1.77 6.15 0.67
C ALA A 44 -3.02 5.55 0.02
N MET A 45 -3.27 4.25 0.22
CA MET A 45 -4.47 3.55 -0.25
C MET A 45 -5.73 3.97 0.54
N PHE A 46 -5.60 4.21 1.86
CA PHE A 46 -6.70 4.65 2.75
C PHE A 46 -7.07 6.13 2.63
N ALA A 47 -6.41 6.90 1.75
CA ALA A 47 -6.73 8.31 1.58
C ALA A 47 -8.16 8.53 1.04
N TYR A 48 -8.82 7.53 0.47
CA TYR A 48 -10.22 7.57 0.02
C TYR A 48 -11.22 7.40 1.20
N PRO A 49 -12.40 8.06 1.21
CA PRO A 49 -13.39 7.94 2.29
C PRO A 49 -14.21 6.66 2.12
N VAL A 50 -13.58 5.51 2.25
CA VAL A 50 -14.32 4.26 2.45
C VAL A 50 -13.75 3.59 3.68
N PHE A 51 -14.55 3.54 4.73
CA PHE A 51 -14.23 2.77 5.91
C PHE A 51 -14.98 1.47 5.84
N VAL A 52 -14.26 0.41 6.13
CA VAL A 52 -14.83 -0.88 6.44
C VAL A 52 -14.26 -1.36 7.77
N HIS A 53 -15.09 -2.10 8.49
CA HIS A 53 -14.87 -2.50 9.87
C HIS A 53 -13.50 -3.20 10.05
N GLU A 54 -12.94 -3.12 11.24
CA GLU A 54 -11.63 -3.73 11.60
C GLU A 54 -11.49 -5.24 11.28
N THR A 55 -12.60 -5.94 11.05
CA THR A 55 -12.68 -7.36 10.70
C THR A 55 -12.75 -7.65 9.20
N ASP A 56 -12.63 -6.62 8.37
CA ASP A 56 -12.86 -6.75 6.94
C ASP A 56 -11.70 -7.45 6.21
N TYR A 57 -12.03 -8.44 5.38
CA TYR A 57 -11.05 -9.17 4.56
C TYR A 57 -10.24 -8.23 3.65
N ARG A 58 -10.80 -7.07 3.29
CA ARG A 58 -10.17 -6.05 2.46
C ARG A 58 -9.02 -5.36 3.17
N ILE A 59 -9.14 -5.14 4.49
CA ILE A 59 -8.02 -4.63 5.30
C ILE A 59 -6.87 -5.63 5.23
N ARG A 60 -7.16 -6.92 5.39
CA ARG A 60 -6.16 -7.98 5.27
C ARG A 60 -5.49 -7.98 3.89
N GLN A 61 -6.27 -7.91 2.81
CA GLN A 61 -5.73 -7.81 1.45
C GLN A 61 -4.82 -6.59 1.26
N LEU A 62 -5.18 -5.42 1.80
CA LEU A 62 -4.33 -4.23 1.75
C LEU A 62 -3.03 -4.42 2.53
N THR A 63 -3.09 -5.05 3.72
CA THR A 63 -1.89 -5.34 4.50
C THR A 63 -0.99 -6.38 3.81
N ASP A 64 -1.57 -7.43 3.22
CA ASP A 64 -0.86 -8.46 2.47
C ASP A 64 -0.21 -7.85 1.22
N TYR A 65 -0.95 -7.06 0.45
CA TYR A 65 -0.39 -6.33 -0.70
C TYR A 65 0.77 -5.40 -0.30
N SER A 66 0.61 -4.64 0.80
CA SER A 66 1.67 -3.74 1.28
C SER A 66 2.96 -4.51 1.62
N ARG A 67 2.80 -5.72 2.14
CA ARG A 67 3.89 -6.61 2.57
C ARG A 67 4.56 -7.30 1.40
N ASP A 68 3.78 -7.76 0.42
CA ASP A 68 4.29 -8.39 -0.79
C ASP A 68 5.01 -7.38 -1.68
N LYS A 69 4.43 -6.18 -1.87
CA LYS A 69 5.08 -5.13 -2.66
C LYS A 69 6.33 -4.57 -2.01
N GLU A 70 6.33 -4.39 -0.70
CA GLU A 70 7.55 -4.00 0.00
C GLU A 70 8.66 -5.04 -0.20
N LYS A 71 8.34 -6.33 -0.04
CA LYS A 71 9.29 -7.43 -0.27
C LYS A 71 9.82 -7.45 -1.70
N GLU A 72 8.94 -7.30 -2.70
CA GLU A 72 9.33 -7.26 -4.11
C GLU A 72 10.39 -6.18 -4.36
N PHE A 73 10.21 -4.98 -3.83
CA PHE A 73 11.18 -3.90 -3.99
C PHE A 73 12.44 -4.14 -3.16
N PHE A 74 12.31 -4.71 -1.96
CA PHE A 74 13.44 -5.05 -1.10
C PHE A 74 14.33 -6.15 -1.71
N ASP A 75 13.74 -7.11 -2.41
CA ASP A 75 14.47 -8.17 -3.13
C ASP A 75 15.06 -7.69 -4.46
N ARG A 76 14.37 -6.78 -5.16
CA ARG A 76 14.78 -6.31 -6.50
C ARG A 76 15.87 -5.25 -6.45
N ALA A 77 15.86 -4.35 -5.46
CA ALA A 77 16.79 -3.23 -5.41
C ALA A 77 18.25 -3.66 -5.17
N ASP A 78 19.18 -2.96 -5.82
CA ASP A 78 20.61 -3.19 -5.70
C ASP A 78 21.25 -2.41 -4.55
N GLY A 79 20.48 -1.52 -3.90
CA GLY A 79 20.93 -0.79 -2.71
C GLY A 79 19.82 -0.06 -1.96
N ARG A 80 20.16 0.42 -0.75
CA ARG A 80 19.24 1.18 0.12
C ARG A 80 18.59 2.37 -0.58
N CYS A 81 19.36 3.14 -1.36
CA CYS A 81 18.84 4.32 -2.07
C CYS A 81 17.78 3.95 -3.12
N GLU A 82 18.02 2.90 -3.90
CA GLU A 82 17.08 2.44 -4.92
C GLU A 82 15.81 1.87 -4.28
N TYR A 83 15.96 1.06 -3.23
CA TYR A 83 14.83 0.54 -2.45
C TYR A 83 13.91 1.66 -1.94
N ILE A 84 14.49 2.70 -1.30
CA ILE A 84 13.73 3.84 -0.79
C ILE A 84 13.07 4.62 -1.94
N HIS A 85 13.76 4.76 -3.08
CA HIS A 85 13.22 5.44 -4.27
C HIS A 85 12.00 4.71 -4.82
N LEU A 86 12.09 3.39 -5.02
CA LEU A 86 10.99 2.54 -5.50
C LEU A 86 9.75 2.63 -4.58
N MET A 87 9.97 2.54 -3.26
CA MET A 87 8.87 2.68 -2.30
C MET A 87 8.23 4.08 -2.35
N SER A 88 9.06 5.13 -2.41
CA SER A 88 8.59 6.53 -2.45
C SER A 88 7.80 6.82 -3.73
N GLU A 89 8.29 6.38 -4.88
CA GLU A 89 7.61 6.51 -6.16
C GLU A 89 6.26 5.79 -6.15
N LYS A 90 6.22 4.56 -5.62
CA LYS A 90 4.99 3.78 -5.50
C LYS A 90 3.96 4.47 -4.62
N ILE A 91 4.36 4.96 -3.44
CA ILE A 91 3.49 5.70 -2.51
C ILE A 91 2.94 6.97 -3.19
N TYR A 92 3.79 7.71 -3.91
CA TYR A 92 3.40 8.91 -4.63
C TYR A 92 2.36 8.60 -5.72
N ARG A 93 2.62 7.60 -6.57
CA ARG A 93 1.71 7.17 -7.64
C ARG A 93 0.35 6.74 -7.09
N ILE A 94 0.32 5.96 -6.00
CA ILE A 94 -0.94 5.57 -5.34
C ILE A 94 -1.68 6.80 -4.83
N THR A 95 -0.98 7.68 -4.10
CA THR A 95 -1.59 8.88 -3.52
C THR A 95 -2.21 9.77 -4.62
N MET A 96 -1.47 9.99 -5.71
CA MET A 96 -1.97 10.72 -6.88
C MET A 96 -3.22 10.08 -7.48
N LYS A 97 -3.20 8.78 -7.76
CA LYS A 97 -4.34 8.07 -8.33
C LYS A 97 -5.58 8.14 -7.44
N VAL A 98 -5.40 8.03 -6.12
CA VAL A 98 -6.49 8.17 -5.16
C VAL A 98 -7.06 9.59 -5.17
N GLU A 99 -6.21 10.62 -5.24
CA GLU A 99 -6.65 12.02 -5.36
C GLU A 99 -7.34 12.33 -6.70
N GLU A 100 -6.85 11.79 -7.82
CA GLU A 100 -7.48 11.92 -9.14
C GLU A 100 -8.88 11.30 -9.16
N ARG A 101 -9.04 10.11 -8.55
CA ARG A 101 -10.34 9.45 -8.34
C ARG A 101 -11.29 10.30 -7.51
N LYS A 102 -10.82 10.90 -6.40
CA LYS A 102 -11.65 11.83 -5.60
C LYS A 102 -12.14 13.04 -6.38
N ARG A 103 -11.32 13.54 -7.31
CA ARG A 103 -11.65 14.73 -8.11
C ARG A 103 -12.50 14.40 -9.35
N GLY A 104 -12.78 13.13 -9.63
CA GLY A 104 -13.49 12.70 -10.82
C GLY A 104 -12.71 12.93 -12.12
N ILE A 105 -11.38 13.02 -12.04
CA ILE A 105 -10.48 13.34 -13.19
C ILE A 105 -10.01 12.07 -13.91
N VAL A 106 -10.66 10.92 -13.68
CA VAL A 106 -10.20 9.65 -14.26
C VAL A 106 -10.62 9.56 -15.73
N LYS A 107 -9.66 9.68 -16.64
CA LYS A 107 -9.79 9.15 -18.00
C LYS A 107 -9.40 7.66 -17.99
N PRO A 108 -10.09 6.82 -18.78
CA PRO A 108 -9.69 5.42 -18.93
C PRO A 108 -8.44 5.35 -19.80
N GLU A 109 -7.24 5.36 -19.20
CA GLU A 109 -5.99 5.06 -19.90
C GLU A 109 -5.36 3.77 -19.39
N ARG A 110 -4.83 3.01 -20.36
CA ARG A 110 -4.47 1.59 -20.32
C ARG A 110 -3.67 1.20 -19.08
N GLU A 111 -4.28 0.33 -18.29
CA GLU A 111 -3.67 -0.37 -17.16
C GLU A 111 -2.65 -1.38 -17.66
N GLU A 112 -1.36 -1.11 -17.51
CA GLU A 112 -0.34 -2.12 -17.84
C GLU A 112 0.69 -2.35 -16.74
N ASP A 113 0.53 -1.79 -15.54
CA ASP A 113 1.63 -1.85 -14.55
C ASP A 113 1.27 -2.02 -13.07
N ASP A 114 0.05 -2.43 -12.71
CA ASP A 114 -0.23 -2.90 -11.34
C ASP A 114 -1.60 -3.59 -11.27
N LEU A 115 -1.60 -4.90 -11.47
CA LEU A 115 -2.74 -5.77 -11.19
C LEU A 115 -3.01 -5.86 -9.67
N ASP A 116 -4.30 -5.99 -9.37
CA ASP A 116 -4.95 -6.38 -8.11
C ASP A 116 -5.41 -5.26 -7.15
N TRP A 117 -4.60 -4.27 -6.79
CA TRP A 117 -5.07 -3.26 -5.81
C TRP A 117 -6.22 -2.39 -6.34
N HIS A 118 -6.29 -2.17 -7.66
CA HIS A 118 -7.41 -1.46 -8.28
C HIS A 118 -8.72 -2.24 -8.13
N ALA A 119 -8.70 -3.58 -8.23
CA ALA A 119 -9.88 -4.42 -8.06
C ALA A 119 -10.37 -4.38 -6.61
N VAL A 120 -9.46 -4.55 -5.65
CA VAL A 120 -9.76 -4.44 -4.21
C VAL A 120 -10.33 -3.05 -3.87
N VAL A 121 -9.76 -1.97 -4.42
CA VAL A 121 -10.29 -0.61 -4.21
C VAL A 121 -11.62 -0.38 -4.92
N GLN A 122 -11.88 -1.00 -6.07
CA GLN A 122 -13.18 -0.92 -6.74
C GLN A 122 -14.26 -1.69 -5.97
N GLU A 123 -13.95 -2.84 -5.37
CA GLU A 123 -14.87 -3.56 -4.47
C GLU A 123 -15.19 -2.73 -3.21
N ILE A 124 -14.16 -2.10 -2.61
CA ILE A 124 -14.33 -1.11 -1.54
C ILE A 124 -15.28 0.03 -1.99
N TYR A 125 -15.12 0.54 -3.21
CA TYR A 125 -15.89 1.66 -3.73
C TYR A 125 -17.36 1.31 -4.05
N ASN A 126 -17.59 0.15 -4.66
CA ASN A 126 -18.93 -0.28 -5.08
C ASN A 126 -19.87 -0.50 -3.88
N ASP A 127 -19.37 -1.07 -2.78
CA ASP A 127 -20.17 -1.25 -1.55
C ASP A 127 -20.65 0.08 -0.93
N VAL A 128 -19.87 1.16 -1.08
CA VAL A 128 -20.27 2.49 -0.58
C VAL A 128 -21.31 3.14 -1.47
N ILE A 129 -21.23 2.94 -2.79
CA ILE A 129 -22.26 3.45 -3.71
C ILE A 129 -23.58 2.69 -3.52
N GLU A 130 -23.56 1.40 -3.21
CA GLU A 130 -24.78 0.59 -3.04
C GLU A 130 -25.47 0.78 -1.67
N THR A 131 -24.85 1.50 -0.73
CA THR A 131 -25.40 1.74 0.61
C THR A 131 -26.00 3.14 0.84
N GLU A 132 -26.06 3.98 -0.21
CA GLU A 132 -26.85 5.24 -0.27
C GLU A 132 -28.11 5.07 -1.13
#